data_AF-A0AAX4JIS3-F1
#
_entry.id   AF-A0AAX4JIS3-F1
#
_cell.length_a   1.000
_cell.length_b   1.000
_cell.length_c   1.000
_cell.angle_alpha   90.00
_cell.angle_beta   90.00
_cell.angle_gamma   90.00
#
_symmetry.space_group_name_H-M   'P 1'
#
loop_
_entity.id
_entity.type
_entity.pdbx_description
1 polymer ?
#
loop_
_entity_poly.entity_id
_entity_poly.type
_entity_poly.pdbx_seq_one_letter_code
_entity_poly.pdbx_strand_id
1 'polypeptide(L)'
;MADEAPRQSTSKLDNPGTLLQSVSTSQVHEKVSILPGHEPDYSACTFCLWQEDHTLGNALRWIIMKDPDVEFCGYTAPHPSEPKIHLRIQMYDGLSAVNCLRKALSHLRDLYNTIDKSYKTSLKNDNYIKEDDIDVKAAVDETLRQRGFAVEGDDANMDLS
;
A
#
# COMPACT_ATOMS: atom_id res chain seq x y z
N MET A 1 51.25 -38.59 18.23
CA MET A 1 49.81 -38.91 18.28
C MET A 1 49.07 -37.59 18.36
N ALA A 2 48.67 -37.06 17.20
CA ALA A 2 47.85 -35.87 17.08
C ALA A 2 46.40 -36.32 16.97
N ASP A 3 45.53 -35.75 17.79
CA ASP A 3 44.10 -36.02 17.83
C ASP A 3 43.38 -34.99 16.93
N GLU A 4 42.65 -35.45 15.92
CA GLU A 4 42.03 -34.64 14.87
C GLU A 4 40.54 -34.45 15.17
N ALA A 5 40.10 -33.20 15.38
CA ALA A 5 38.72 -32.86 15.67
C ALA A 5 37.80 -32.98 14.43
N PRO A 6 36.53 -33.41 14.58
CA PRO A 6 35.65 -33.65 13.43
C PRO A 6 35.10 -32.33 12.87
N ARG A 7 35.30 -32.10 11.56
CA ARG A 7 34.73 -30.95 10.83
C ARG A 7 33.23 -31.13 10.63
N GLN A 8 32.42 -30.28 11.25
CA GLN A 8 30.99 -30.19 10.95
C GLN A 8 30.76 -29.28 9.73
N SER A 9 30.58 -29.88 8.56
CA SER A 9 30.00 -29.21 7.39
C SER A 9 28.49 -29.09 7.60
N THR A 10 28.01 -27.91 8.03
CA THR A 10 26.57 -27.64 8.15
C THR A 10 26.12 -26.70 7.03
N SER A 11 25.99 -27.24 5.83
CA SER A 11 25.09 -26.69 4.82
C SER A 11 23.69 -26.64 5.44
N LYS A 12 23.18 -25.44 5.75
CA LYS A 12 21.85 -25.18 6.33
C LYS A 12 20.67 -25.59 5.43
N LEU A 13 20.90 -26.43 4.43
CA LEU A 13 19.94 -26.83 3.40
C LEU A 13 19.43 -28.27 3.60
N ASP A 14 20.07 -29.05 4.48
CA ASP A 14 19.73 -30.46 4.69
C ASP A 14 18.63 -30.67 5.75
N ASN A 15 18.05 -29.59 6.29
CA ASN A 15 16.94 -29.70 7.23
C ASN A 15 15.60 -29.79 6.46
N PRO A 16 14.90 -30.94 6.48
CA PRO A 16 13.61 -31.09 5.81
C PRO A 16 12.54 -30.10 6.32
N GLY A 17 12.71 -29.55 7.54
CA GLY A 17 11.84 -28.50 8.07
C GLY A 17 11.95 -27.17 7.31
N THR A 18 13.12 -26.84 6.75
CA THR A 18 13.34 -25.58 6.02
C THR A 18 12.77 -25.65 4.59
N LEU A 19 12.77 -26.83 3.97
CA LEU A 19 12.19 -27.04 2.64
C LEU A 19 10.66 -27.10 2.62
N LEU A 20 10.02 -27.41 3.75
CA LEU A 20 8.55 -27.38 3.86
C LEU A 20 8.00 -25.96 4.00
N GLN A 21 8.82 -25.00 4.44
CA GLN A 21 8.41 -23.59 4.54
C GLN A 21 8.24 -22.94 3.16
N SER A 22 8.96 -23.40 2.13
CA SER A 22 8.91 -22.83 0.77
C SER A 22 7.80 -23.41 -0.11
N VAL A 23 7.09 -24.45 0.34
CA VAL A 23 6.02 -25.12 -0.41
C VAL A 23 4.74 -25.22 0.43
N SER A 24 4.24 -24.08 0.92
CA SER A 24 2.94 -23.98 1.58
C SER A 24 2.25 -22.67 1.20
N THR A 25 1.78 -22.58 -0.04
CA THR A 25 0.86 -21.54 -0.55
C THR A 25 -0.56 -21.71 0.03
N SER A 26 -0.71 -21.86 1.35
CA SER A 26 -2.00 -21.91 2.06
C SER A 26 -1.86 -21.76 3.58
N GLN A 27 -1.09 -20.77 4.07
CA GLN A 27 -1.21 -20.36 5.48
C GLN A 27 -2.41 -19.42 5.61
N VAL A 28 -3.45 -19.86 6.32
CA VAL A 28 -4.61 -19.01 6.66
C VAL A 28 -4.17 -18.04 7.74
N HIS A 29 -3.75 -16.85 7.33
CA HIS A 29 -3.42 -15.77 8.26
C HIS A 29 -4.70 -15.02 8.65
N GLU A 30 -4.86 -14.75 9.94
CA GLU A 30 -5.87 -13.78 10.39
C GLU A 30 -5.62 -12.42 9.75
N LYS A 31 -6.68 -11.72 9.35
CA LYS A 31 -6.55 -10.43 8.67
C LYS A 31 -5.81 -9.40 9.53
N VAL A 32 -6.08 -9.42 10.83
CA VAL A 32 -5.48 -8.53 11.83
C VAL A 32 -5.02 -9.39 12.99
N SER A 33 -3.74 -9.31 13.34
CA SER A 33 -3.20 -9.95 14.54
C SER A 33 -2.34 -8.96 15.33
N ILE A 34 -2.17 -9.20 16.62
CA ILE A 34 -1.29 -8.40 17.48
C ILE A 34 0.05 -9.13 17.60
N LEU A 35 1.14 -8.43 17.29
CA LEU A 35 2.48 -8.98 17.41
C LEU A 35 2.95 -9.01 18.87
N PRO A 36 3.85 -9.95 19.23
CA PRO A 36 4.46 -9.96 20.55
C PRO A 36 5.25 -8.67 20.82
N GLY A 37 5.32 -8.25 22.09
CA GLY A 37 5.93 -6.98 22.49
C GLY A 37 4.95 -5.81 22.57
N HIS A 38 3.67 -6.11 22.83
CA HIS A 38 2.68 -5.13 23.26
C HIS A 38 2.72 -4.98 24.79
N GLU A 39 2.27 -3.83 25.29
CA GLU A 39 2.12 -3.62 26.73
C GLU A 39 0.96 -4.47 27.31
N PRO A 40 1.00 -4.87 28.60
CA PRO A 40 -0.02 -5.72 29.22
C PRO A 40 -1.44 -5.11 29.21
N ASP A 41 -1.53 -3.79 29.21
CA ASP A 41 -2.76 -3.00 29.18
C ASP A 41 -3.23 -2.65 27.76
N TYR A 42 -2.48 -3.09 26.74
CA TYR A 42 -2.69 -2.72 25.34
C TYR A 42 -2.59 -1.20 25.06
N SER A 43 -1.86 -0.45 25.90
CA SER A 43 -1.58 0.98 25.66
C SER A 43 -0.65 1.20 24.46
N ALA A 44 0.27 0.25 24.24
CA ALA A 44 1.12 0.20 23.07
C ALA A 44 1.04 -1.17 22.40
N CYS A 45 0.63 -1.19 21.13
CA CYS A 45 0.46 -2.44 20.36
C CYS A 45 1.02 -2.28 18.95
N THR A 46 1.59 -3.37 18.43
CA THR A 46 1.90 -3.50 17.01
C THR A 46 0.92 -4.47 16.37
N PHE A 47 0.11 -3.98 15.42
CA PHE A 47 -0.83 -4.77 14.65
C PHE A 47 -0.16 -5.24 13.35
N CYS A 48 -0.30 -6.51 13.01
CA CYS A 48 0.03 -7.05 11.70
C CYS A 48 -1.24 -7.12 10.87
N LEU A 49 -1.26 -6.41 9.74
CA LEU A 49 -2.36 -6.42 8.78
C LEU A 49 -1.92 -7.21 7.56
N TRP A 50 -2.54 -8.36 7.36
CA TRP A 50 -2.24 -9.25 6.22
C TRP A 50 -2.99 -8.83 4.97
N GLN A 51 -2.37 -9.02 3.81
CA GLN A 51 -2.86 -8.58 2.50
C GLN A 51 -3.26 -7.09 2.49
N GLU A 52 -2.41 -6.25 3.05
CA GLU A 52 -2.55 -4.80 3.06
C GLU A 52 -1.20 -4.17 2.76
N ASP A 53 -1.22 -2.94 2.25
CA ASP A 53 -0.05 -2.21 1.80
C ASP A 53 -0.07 -0.74 2.26
N HIS A 54 0.76 0.09 1.62
CA HIS A 54 0.85 1.53 1.87
C HIS A 54 -0.49 2.27 1.73
N THR A 55 -1.43 1.75 0.95
CA THR A 55 -2.75 2.36 0.73
C THR A 55 -3.52 2.45 2.05
N LEU A 56 -3.73 1.31 2.71
CA LEU A 56 -4.41 1.28 4.00
C LEU A 56 -3.50 1.81 5.13
N GLY A 57 -2.21 1.46 5.09
CA GLY A 57 -1.25 1.84 6.12
C GLY A 57 -1.12 3.36 6.27
N ASN A 58 -0.95 4.10 5.17
CA ASN A 58 -0.82 5.54 5.21
C ASN A 58 -2.14 6.23 5.60
N ALA A 59 -3.28 5.73 5.10
CA ALA A 59 -4.59 6.27 5.44
C ALA A 59 -4.88 6.13 6.95
N LEU A 60 -4.65 4.94 7.53
CA LEU A 60 -4.82 4.70 8.96
C LEU A 60 -3.86 5.54 9.79
N ARG A 61 -2.57 5.60 9.41
CA ARG A 61 -1.58 6.42 10.12
C ARG A 61 -2.04 7.87 10.20
N TRP A 62 -2.53 8.44 9.09
CA TRP A 62 -2.99 9.83 9.08
C TRP A 62 -4.17 10.05 10.01
N ILE A 63 -5.16 9.17 10.00
CA ILE A 63 -6.36 9.29 10.84
C ILE A 63 -6.03 9.12 12.32
N ILE A 64 -5.22 8.11 12.66
CA ILE A 64 -4.84 7.82 14.05
C ILE A 64 -4.05 8.99 14.64
N MET A 65 -3.11 9.58 13.88
CA MET A 65 -2.35 10.76 14.31
C MET A 65 -3.19 12.04 14.52
N LYS A 66 -4.48 12.04 14.15
CA LYS A 66 -5.40 13.15 14.44
C LYS A 66 -6.09 13.00 15.80
N ASP A 67 -6.03 11.83 16.42
CA ASP A 67 -6.60 11.59 17.74
C ASP A 67 -5.66 12.18 18.80
N PRO A 68 -6.11 13.15 19.64
CA PRO A 68 -5.24 13.77 20.66
C PRO A 68 -4.75 12.77 21.73
N ASP A 69 -5.44 11.65 21.89
CA ASP A 69 -5.11 10.61 22.85
C ASP A 69 -3.94 9.71 22.38
N VAL A 70 -3.49 9.86 21.13
CA VAL A 70 -2.39 9.09 20.53
C VAL A 70 -1.08 9.83 20.73
N GLU A 71 -0.12 9.15 21.35
CA GLU A 71 1.25 9.62 21.47
C GLU A 71 2.05 9.38 20.19
N PHE A 72 1.92 8.18 19.64
CA PHE A 72 2.69 7.78 18.46
C PHE A 72 1.93 6.79 17.59
N CYS A 73 1.98 7.02 16.28
CA CYS A 73 1.53 6.05 15.29
C CYS A 73 2.50 6.00 14.10
N GLY A 74 2.91 4.79 13.73
CA GLY A 74 3.77 4.52 12.58
C GLY A 74 3.43 3.20 11.93
N TYR A 75 3.65 3.09 10.62
CA TYR A 75 3.52 1.83 9.92
C TYR A 75 4.77 1.52 9.10
N THR A 76 5.05 0.24 8.91
CA THR A 76 6.15 -0.25 8.08
C THR A 76 5.70 -1.45 7.26
N ALA A 77 6.18 -1.54 6.01
CA ALA A 77 6.13 -2.76 5.22
C ALA A 77 7.47 -3.47 5.41
N PRO A 78 7.52 -4.59 6.18
CA PRO A 78 8.80 -5.21 6.56
C PRO A 78 9.58 -5.71 5.35
N HIS A 79 8.90 -6.20 4.32
CA HIS A 79 9.52 -6.64 3.08
C HIS A 79 8.53 -6.50 1.89
N PRO A 80 8.93 -5.96 0.72
CA PRO A 80 8.04 -5.74 -0.42
C PRO A 80 7.37 -7.02 -0.97
N SER A 81 8.04 -8.17 -0.87
CA SER A 81 7.51 -9.46 -1.33
C SER A 81 6.53 -10.13 -0.35
N GLU A 82 6.37 -9.57 0.85
CA GLU A 82 5.39 -10.07 1.82
C GLU A 82 4.20 -9.11 1.86
N PRO A 83 2.98 -9.56 1.51
CA PRO A 83 1.81 -8.69 1.48
C PRO A 83 1.29 -8.48 2.91
N LYS A 84 2.04 -7.75 3.74
CA LYS A 84 1.65 -7.38 5.10
C LYS A 84 2.27 -6.06 5.51
N ILE A 85 1.61 -5.36 6.41
CA ILE A 85 2.16 -4.18 7.08
C ILE A 85 2.08 -4.32 8.59
N HIS A 86 3.02 -3.70 9.28
CA HIS A 86 3.00 -3.56 10.74
C HIS A 86 2.60 -2.14 11.09
N LEU A 87 1.58 -1.97 11.92
CA LEU A 87 1.07 -0.69 12.41
C LEU A 87 1.29 -0.61 13.92
N ARG A 88 2.18 0.26 14.38
CA ARG A 88 2.41 0.54 15.80
C ARG A 88 1.55 1.72 16.23
N ILE A 89 0.81 1.54 17.32
CA ILE A 89 0.05 2.60 18.00
C ILE A 89 0.49 2.63 19.46
N GLN A 90 0.77 3.83 19.97
CA GLN A 90 1.05 4.11 21.38
C GLN A 90 0.12 5.23 21.83
N MET A 91 -0.59 5.00 22.93
CA MET A 91 -1.58 5.91 23.48
C MET A 91 -1.06 6.59 24.75
N TYR A 92 -1.54 7.79 25.04
CA TYR A 92 -1.36 8.42 26.33
C TYR A 92 -2.19 7.73 27.43
N ASP A 93 -1.79 7.93 28.69
CA ASP A 93 -2.54 7.57 29.90
C ASP A 93 -3.05 6.11 29.99
N GLY A 94 -2.36 5.17 29.33
CA GLY A 94 -2.75 3.75 29.36
C GLY A 94 -4.05 3.44 28.59
N LEU A 95 -4.50 4.33 27.70
CA LEU A 95 -5.69 4.11 26.89
C LEU A 95 -5.45 2.98 25.87
N SER A 96 -6.51 2.23 25.54
CA SER A 96 -6.35 1.05 24.68
C SER A 96 -6.10 1.41 23.22
N ALA A 97 -4.96 0.97 22.67
CA ALA A 97 -4.61 1.08 21.26
C ALA A 97 -5.58 0.29 20.36
N VAL A 98 -6.18 -0.80 20.87
CA VAL A 98 -7.19 -1.60 20.15
C VAL A 98 -8.46 -0.77 19.92
N ASN A 99 -8.92 -0.04 20.93
CA ASN A 99 -10.07 0.85 20.80
C ASN A 99 -9.78 2.01 19.85
N CYS A 100 -8.57 2.58 19.93
CA CYS A 100 -8.11 3.60 18.99
C CYS A 100 -8.18 3.09 17.53
N LEU A 101 -7.64 1.90 17.25
CA LEU A 101 -7.68 1.32 15.90
C LEU A 101 -9.13 1.13 15.40
N ARG A 102 -10.04 0.64 16.25
CA ARG A 102 -11.46 0.48 15.89
C ARG A 102 -12.15 1.82 15.59
N LYS A 103 -11.87 2.84 16.38
CA LYS A 103 -12.35 4.21 16.19
C LYS A 103 -11.82 4.79 14.87
N ALA A 104 -10.52 4.64 14.61
CA ALA A 104 -9.89 5.10 13.38
C ALA A 104 -10.46 4.44 12.12
N LEU A 105 -10.70 3.13 12.14
CA LEU A 105 -11.35 2.42 11.03
C LEU A 105 -12.77 2.95 10.76
N SER A 106 -13.52 3.26 11.81
CA SER A 106 -14.86 3.85 11.69
C SER A 106 -14.79 5.25 11.08
N HIS A 107 -13.87 6.09 11.55
CA HIS A 107 -13.64 7.43 11.00
C HIS A 107 -13.20 7.40 9.53
N LEU A 108 -12.36 6.45 9.14
CA LEU A 108 -11.94 6.27 7.74
C LEU A 108 -13.13 5.99 6.83
N ARG A 109 -14.04 5.11 7.27
CA ARG A 109 -15.28 4.81 6.55
C ARG A 109 -16.19 6.04 6.45
N ASP A 110 -16.31 6.81 7.52
CA ASP A 110 -17.17 7.99 7.53
C ASP A 110 -16.62 9.12 6.64
N LEU A 111 -15.29 9.27 6.60
CA LEU A 111 -14.60 10.16 5.67
C LEU A 111 -14.90 9.75 4.22
N TYR A 112 -14.75 8.47 3.88
CA TYR A 112 -15.08 7.97 2.55
C TYR A 112 -16.54 8.25 2.18
N ASN A 113 -17.48 7.96 3.09
CA ASN A 113 -18.91 8.21 2.86
C ASN A 113 -19.22 9.69 2.61
N THR A 114 -18.50 10.59 3.28
CA THR A 114 -18.66 12.04 3.10
C THR A 114 -18.16 12.47 1.73
N ILE A 115 -16.99 11.98 1.32
CA ILE A 115 -16.40 12.25 0.00
C ILE A 115 -17.30 11.70 -1.11
N ASP A 116 -17.77 10.45 -1.00
CA ASP A 116 -18.64 9.81 -1.99
C ASP A 116 -19.96 10.58 -2.18
N LYS A 117 -20.58 11.03 -1.09
CA LYS A 117 -21.79 11.87 -1.15
C LYS A 117 -21.51 13.20 -1.84
N SER A 118 -20.43 13.88 -1.47
CA SER A 118 -20.04 15.16 -2.07
C SER A 118 -19.76 15.01 -3.56
N TYR A 119 -19.02 13.97 -3.94
CA TYR A 119 -18.69 13.63 -5.32
C TYR A 119 -19.96 13.36 -6.14
N LYS A 120 -20.85 12.48 -5.66
CA LYS A 120 -22.12 12.18 -6.33
C LYS A 120 -23.02 13.39 -6.48
N THR A 121 -23.02 14.29 -5.50
CA THR A 121 -23.79 15.54 -5.56
C THR A 121 -23.21 16.47 -6.61
N SER A 122 -21.88 16.65 -6.63
CA SER A 122 -21.19 17.46 -7.65
C SER A 122 -21.43 16.92 -9.05
N LEU A 123 -21.30 15.60 -9.24
CA LEU A 123 -21.52 14.92 -10.51
C LEU A 123 -22.94 15.11 -11.04
N LYS A 124 -23.95 15.07 -10.16
CA LYS A 124 -25.35 15.30 -10.53
C LYS A 124 -25.64 16.75 -10.92
N ASN A 125 -24.94 17.70 -10.29
CA ASN A 125 -25.15 19.12 -10.55
C ASN A 125 -24.47 19.59 -11.85
N ASP A 126 -23.58 18.77 -12.44
CA ASP A 126 -22.86 19.01 -13.70
C ASP A 126 -22.13 20.37 -13.78
N ASN A 127 -21.81 20.95 -12.62
CA ASN A 127 -21.20 22.27 -12.49
C ASN A 127 -19.67 22.16 -12.32
N TYR A 128 -19.04 21.35 -13.16
CA TYR A 128 -17.59 21.17 -13.19
C TYR A 128 -17.02 21.58 -14.55
N ILE A 129 -15.77 22.02 -14.56
CA ILE A 129 -15.08 22.43 -15.79
C ILE A 129 -14.91 21.18 -16.64
N LYS A 130 -15.51 21.19 -17.83
CA LYS A 130 -15.26 20.19 -18.88
C LYS A 130 -14.21 20.81 -19.77
N GLU A 131 -12.98 20.31 -19.67
CA GLU A 131 -11.98 20.61 -20.68
C GLU A 131 -12.32 19.79 -21.91
N ASP A 132 -12.29 20.41 -23.09
CA ASP A 132 -12.40 19.68 -24.34
C ASP A 132 -11.16 18.79 -24.46
N ASP A 133 -11.36 17.50 -24.76
CA ASP A 133 -10.24 16.61 -25.04
C ASP A 133 -9.43 17.18 -26.20
N ILE A 134 -8.17 17.54 -25.95
CA ILE A 134 -7.26 17.98 -26.99
C ILE A 134 -6.97 16.75 -27.84
N ASP A 135 -7.21 16.84 -29.16
CA ASP A 135 -6.74 15.81 -30.09
C ASP A 135 -5.21 15.87 -30.14
N VAL A 136 -4.59 15.09 -29.24
CA VAL A 136 -3.14 14.98 -29.10
C VAL A 136 -2.52 14.54 -30.42
N LYS A 137 -3.22 13.71 -31.20
CA LYS A 137 -2.73 13.25 -32.50
C LYS A 137 -2.64 14.43 -33.46
N ALA A 138 -3.71 15.21 -33.60
CA ALA A 138 -3.71 16.39 -34.45
C ALA A 138 -2.62 17.42 -34.05
N ALA A 139 -2.46 17.67 -32.74
CA ALA A 139 -1.44 18.59 -32.24
C ALA A 139 0.01 18.09 -32.47
N VAL A 140 0.24 16.78 -32.33
CA VAL A 140 1.53 16.15 -32.60
C VAL A 140 1.83 16.15 -34.09
N ASP A 141 0.86 15.81 -34.93
CA ASP A 141 0.96 15.81 -36.38
C ASP A 141 1.28 17.22 -36.92
N GLU A 142 0.62 18.25 -36.38
CA GLU A 142 0.93 19.64 -36.69
C GLU A 142 2.36 20.04 -36.27
N THR A 143 2.79 19.63 -35.08
CA THR A 143 4.15 19.90 -34.57
C THR A 143 5.22 19.19 -35.40
N LEU A 144 4.98 17.95 -35.84
CA LEU A 144 5.87 17.18 -36.69
C LEU A 144 6.02 17.84 -38.06
N ARG A 145 4.91 18.29 -38.67
CA ARG A 145 4.91 19.04 -39.92
C ARG A 145 5.69 20.35 -39.82
N GLN A 146 5.49 21.12 -38.74
CA GLN A 146 6.26 22.36 -38.49
C GLN A 146 7.76 22.12 -38.35
N ARG A 147 8.16 20.94 -37.85
CA ARG A 147 9.55 20.53 -37.68
C ARG A 147 10.12 19.77 -38.89
N GLY A 148 9.35 19.61 -39.96
CA GLY A 148 9.77 18.95 -41.20
C GLY A 148 9.83 17.42 -41.13
N PHE A 149 9.15 16.81 -40.16
CA PHE A 149 9.00 15.36 -40.08
C PHE A 149 7.72 14.90 -40.78
N ALA A 150 7.79 13.78 -41.50
CA ALA A 150 6.63 13.18 -42.16
C ALA A 150 5.64 12.62 -41.11
N VAL A 151 4.35 12.78 -41.40
CA VAL A 151 3.25 12.26 -40.59
C VAL A 151 2.60 11.08 -41.31
N GLU A 152 2.12 10.08 -40.57
CA GLU A 152 1.40 8.93 -41.14
C GLU A 152 0.25 9.38 -42.05
N GLY A 153 0.37 9.11 -43.35
CA GLY A 153 -0.63 9.44 -44.38
C GLY A 153 -0.17 10.44 -45.46
N ASP A 154 0.93 11.16 -45.24
CA ASP A 154 1.45 12.12 -46.23
C ASP A 154 2.04 11.42 -47.48
N ASP A 155 2.57 10.20 -47.33
CA ASP A 155 3.16 9.41 -48.43
C ASP A 155 2.11 8.87 -49.42
N ALA A 156 0.83 8.82 -49.06
CA ALA A 156 -0.23 8.25 -49.89
C ALA A 156 -0.69 9.17 -51.04
N ASN A 157 -0.27 10.44 -51.05
CA ASN A 157 -0.76 11.45 -52.00
C ASN A 157 0.31 11.98 -52.96
N MET A 158 1.53 11.41 -52.95
CA MET A 158 2.67 11.89 -53.74
C MET A 158 2.82 11.20 -55.11
N ASP A 159 2.01 10.17 -55.42
CA ASP A 159 2.11 9.33 -56.63
C ASP A 159 1.03 9.61 -57.71
N LEU A 160 0.40 10.80 -57.73
CA LEU A 160 -0.71 11.12 -58.67
C LEU A 160 -0.50 12.35 -59.58
N SER A 161 0.74 12.68 -59.95
CA SER A 161 1.02 13.72 -60.96
C SER A 161 1.89 13.23 -62.09
#